data_AF-A0A958RUY7-F1
#
_entry.id   AF-A0A958RUY7-F1
#
_cell.length_a   1.000
_cell.length_b   1.000
_cell.length_c   1.000
_cell.angle_alpha   90.00
_cell.angle_beta   90.00
_cell.angle_gamma   90.00
#
_symmetry.space_group_name_H-M   'P 1'
#
loop_
_entity.id
_entity.type
_entity.pdbx_description
1 polymer ?
#
loop_
_entity_poly.entity_id
_entity_poly.type
_entity_poly.pdbx_seq_one_letter_code
_entity_poly.pdbx_strand_id
1 'polypeptide(L)'
;KLSKEFPVEFYFTDCQGNEFQGVQSRYLDTQFGHQYLLSNGLNNSACLYLGIEEFSIIEEARSDQPWKTEIGPIGVESKRFIELPIQPTSKLSTSRLGMGTLCSPASGYEPGPVVFGRSLYPMTIDVIQHVCGDVLPDPVKSLSKPSMERKIDEGVASFFQHEFNDRKEQVQFLFEEIISQISFALLKHPSSKFTVKGAFGRALCPAIQERLNGAKTIIEVSDGIL
;
A
#
# COMPACT_ATOMS: atom_id res chain seq x y z
N LYS A 1 22.54 -22.43 -12.71
CA LYS A 1 22.82 -22.64 -14.16
C LYS A 1 22.31 -21.50 -15.06
N LEU A 2 21.75 -20.41 -14.52
CA LEU A 2 21.28 -19.24 -15.29
C LEU A 2 22.37 -18.19 -15.62
N SER A 3 23.60 -18.36 -15.15
CA SER A 3 24.67 -17.34 -15.20
C SER A 3 25.54 -17.35 -16.46
N LYS A 4 25.28 -18.22 -17.44
CA LYS A 4 26.15 -18.34 -18.63
C LYS A 4 25.65 -17.57 -19.87
N GLU A 5 24.38 -17.15 -19.89
CA GLU A 5 23.80 -16.49 -21.07
C GLU A 5 23.61 -14.98 -20.91
N PHE A 6 23.67 -14.46 -19.68
CA PHE A 6 23.66 -13.02 -19.41
C PHE A 6 24.55 -12.73 -18.21
N PRO A 7 25.60 -11.87 -18.31
CA PRO A 7 26.38 -11.44 -17.15
C PRO A 7 25.55 -10.40 -16.37
N VAL A 8 24.44 -10.83 -15.78
CA VAL A 8 23.66 -10.02 -14.85
C VAL A 8 24.23 -10.27 -13.47
N GLU A 9 24.84 -9.26 -12.90
CA GLU A 9 25.23 -9.26 -11.49
C GLU A 9 23.99 -8.98 -10.65
N PHE A 10 23.65 -9.92 -9.76
CA PHE A 10 22.57 -9.75 -8.79
C PHE A 10 23.14 -9.21 -7.49
N TYR A 11 22.58 -8.09 -7.04
CA TYR A 11 22.85 -7.49 -5.75
C TYR A 11 21.64 -7.64 -4.84
N PHE A 12 21.88 -7.85 -3.56
CA PHE A 12 20.87 -7.89 -2.52
C PHE A 12 21.09 -6.72 -1.57
N THR A 13 20.02 -6.17 -1.01
CA THR A 13 20.08 -5.12 0.01
C THR A 13 19.86 -5.74 1.38
N ASP A 14 20.73 -5.42 2.33
CA ASP A 14 20.57 -5.82 3.73
C ASP A 14 19.59 -4.90 4.50
N CYS A 15 19.32 -5.23 5.76
CA CYS A 15 18.44 -4.47 6.65
C CYS A 15 18.99 -3.07 7.04
N GLN A 16 20.20 -2.74 6.60
CA GLN A 16 20.87 -1.45 6.77
C GLN A 16 20.99 -0.68 5.45
N GLY A 17 20.44 -1.20 4.35
CA GLY A 17 20.51 -0.59 3.03
C GLY A 17 21.82 -0.80 2.27
N ASN A 18 22.72 -1.64 2.77
CA ASN A 18 23.97 -1.94 2.08
C ASN A 18 23.76 -3.05 1.05
N GLU A 19 24.35 -2.86 -0.13
CA GLU A 19 24.35 -3.86 -1.19
C GLU A 19 25.38 -4.96 -0.91
N PHE A 20 25.05 -6.21 -1.24
CA PHE A 20 25.98 -7.33 -1.15
C PHE A 20 25.68 -8.42 -2.19
N GLN A 21 26.65 -9.30 -2.44
CA GLN A 21 26.57 -10.38 -3.43
C GLN A 21 27.15 -11.68 -2.88
N GLY A 22 26.46 -12.80 -3.10
CA GLY A 22 27.02 -14.16 -2.93
C GLY A 22 27.31 -14.61 -1.49
N VAL A 23 26.91 -13.85 -0.47
CA VAL A 23 27.17 -14.19 0.94
C VAL A 23 25.95 -14.88 1.56
N GLN A 24 25.97 -16.22 1.62
CA GLN A 24 24.84 -17.02 2.12
C GLN A 24 24.47 -16.73 3.58
N SER A 25 25.45 -16.36 4.41
CA SER A 25 25.22 -16.03 5.83
C SER A 25 24.42 -14.74 6.03
N ARG A 26 24.31 -13.88 5.00
CA ARG A 26 23.57 -12.61 5.03
C ARG A 26 22.18 -12.71 4.42
N TYR A 27 21.70 -13.92 4.11
CA TYR A 27 20.36 -14.13 3.56
C TYR A 27 19.26 -13.56 4.46
N LEU A 28 19.37 -13.77 5.78
CA LEU A 28 18.39 -13.25 6.74
C LEU A 28 18.36 -11.71 6.76
N ASP A 29 19.47 -11.06 6.46
CA ASP A 29 19.56 -9.60 6.42
C ASP A 29 18.70 -9.00 5.30
N THR A 30 18.35 -9.80 4.27
CA THR A 30 17.52 -9.33 3.14
C THR A 30 16.04 -9.17 3.47
N GLN A 31 15.55 -9.79 4.55
CA GLN A 31 14.12 -9.83 4.87
C GLN A 31 13.51 -8.43 5.04
N PHE A 32 14.33 -7.45 5.44
CA PHE A 32 13.90 -6.07 5.69
C PHE A 32 14.61 -5.04 4.78
N GLY A 33 15.30 -5.49 3.73
CA GLY A 33 16.06 -4.58 2.85
C GLY A 33 15.17 -3.60 2.08
N HIS A 34 14.05 -4.10 1.52
CA HIS A 34 13.06 -3.26 0.81
C HIS A 34 12.45 -2.18 1.72
N GLN A 35 12.17 -2.56 2.96
CA GLN A 35 11.66 -1.70 4.02
C GLN A 35 12.62 -0.55 4.35
N TYR A 36 13.92 -0.85 4.42
CA TYR A 36 14.94 0.17 4.64
C TYR A 36 14.99 1.17 3.47
N LEU A 37 14.98 0.69 2.23
CA LEU A 37 14.99 1.54 1.03
C LEU A 37 13.83 2.54 1.00
N LEU A 38 12.62 2.10 1.36
CA LEU A 38 11.45 2.98 1.43
C LEU A 38 11.63 4.08 2.48
N SER A 39 12.32 3.79 3.58
CA SER A 39 12.57 4.71 4.68
C SER A 39 13.78 5.64 4.52
N ASN A 40 14.56 5.47 3.45
CA ASN A 40 15.75 6.29 3.21
C ASN A 40 15.37 7.75 2.94
N GLY A 41 16.05 8.68 3.62
CA GLY A 41 15.86 10.12 3.46
C GLY A 41 14.67 10.71 4.21
N LEU A 42 14.00 9.93 5.07
CA LEU A 42 12.92 10.41 5.94
C LEU A 42 13.48 11.22 7.12
N ASN A 43 13.92 12.46 6.88
CA ASN A 43 14.40 13.35 7.93
C ASN A 43 13.21 13.93 8.73
N ASN A 44 12.94 13.42 9.95
CA ASN A 44 11.82 13.86 10.80
C ASN A 44 10.44 13.81 10.13
N SER A 45 10.26 12.92 9.16
CA SER A 45 8.98 12.62 8.51
C SER A 45 8.69 11.12 8.60
N ALA A 46 7.41 10.75 8.46
CA ALA A 46 7.03 9.37 8.22
C ALA A 46 6.82 9.18 6.71
N CYS A 47 6.96 7.97 6.19
CA CYS A 47 6.54 7.66 4.83
C CYS A 47 5.13 7.07 4.85
N LEU A 48 4.25 7.59 4.00
CA LEU A 48 3.01 6.94 3.62
C LEU A 48 3.28 6.11 2.36
N TYR A 49 3.38 4.80 2.52
CA TYR A 49 3.59 3.89 1.40
C TYR A 49 2.25 3.35 0.89
N LEU A 50 1.93 3.70 -0.36
CA LEU A 50 0.71 3.29 -1.05
C LEU A 50 1.07 2.35 -2.21
N GLY A 51 1.52 1.15 -1.85
CA GLY A 51 2.00 0.12 -2.78
C GLY A 51 0.90 -0.75 -3.39
N ILE A 52 1.30 -1.66 -4.27
CA ILE A 52 0.39 -2.62 -4.91
C ILE A 52 -0.02 -3.72 -3.93
N GLU A 53 0.89 -4.17 -3.08
CA GLU A 53 0.65 -5.28 -2.17
C GLU A 53 0.16 -4.82 -0.80
N GLU A 54 0.64 -3.67 -0.34
CA GLU A 54 0.38 -3.15 0.99
C GLU A 54 0.24 -1.63 1.00
N PHE A 55 -0.55 -1.16 1.96
CA PHE A 55 -0.60 0.23 2.41
C PHE A 55 -0.08 0.31 3.84
N SER A 56 0.94 1.14 4.07
CA SER A 56 1.58 1.25 5.38
C SER A 56 2.09 2.66 5.67
N ILE A 57 2.29 2.95 6.96
CA ILE A 57 3.09 4.07 7.44
C ILE A 57 4.43 3.51 7.91
N ILE A 58 5.51 4.09 7.42
CA ILE A 58 6.89 3.70 7.74
C ILE A 58 7.52 4.83 8.54
N GLU A 59 7.92 4.55 9.77
CA GLU A 59 8.61 5.51 10.63
C GLU A 59 10.13 5.36 10.53
N GLU A 60 10.85 6.46 10.81
CA GLU A 60 12.30 6.41 11.00
C GLU A 60 12.68 5.44 12.13
N ALA A 61 13.89 4.90 12.05
CA ALA A 61 14.35 3.83 12.94
C ALA A 61 14.35 4.38 14.36
N ARG A 62 13.57 3.74 15.22
CA ARG A 62 13.68 3.95 16.65
C ARG A 62 14.48 2.79 17.20
N SER A 63 15.43 3.12 18.07
CA SER A 63 16.01 2.11 18.95
C SER A 63 14.91 1.72 19.93
N ASP A 64 14.07 0.78 19.53
CA ASP A 64 13.25 0.06 20.48
C ASP A 64 14.25 -0.78 21.28
N GLN A 65 14.37 -0.52 22.59
CA GLN A 65 15.15 -1.38 23.49
C GLN A 65 14.23 -2.49 23.97
N PRO A 66 14.14 -3.64 23.28
CA PRO A 66 13.02 -4.53 23.53
C PRO A 66 13.44 -5.61 24.56
N TRP A 67 14.74 -5.84 24.79
CA TRP A 67 15.24 -6.96 25.58
C TRP A 67 16.38 -6.51 26.51
N LYS A 68 16.13 -6.49 27.81
CA LYS A 68 17.19 -6.48 28.82
C LYS A 68 17.70 -7.91 29.00
N THR A 69 18.93 -8.15 28.60
CA THR A 69 19.62 -9.42 28.87
C THR A 69 20.66 -9.23 29.96
N GLU A 70 21.19 -10.33 30.52
CA GLU A 70 22.26 -10.29 31.54
C GLU A 70 23.56 -9.65 31.03
N ILE A 71 23.76 -9.61 29.71
CA ILE A 71 24.92 -8.99 29.05
C ILE A 71 24.66 -7.55 28.57
N GLY A 72 23.48 -6.99 28.87
CA GLY A 72 23.09 -5.64 28.51
C GLY A 72 21.84 -5.57 27.63
N PRO A 73 21.42 -4.35 27.24
CA PRO A 73 20.31 -4.18 26.32
C PRO A 73 20.71 -4.70 24.93
N ILE A 74 19.94 -5.65 24.40
CA ILE A 74 20.02 -6.03 22.99
C ILE A 74 18.90 -5.28 22.29
N GLY A 75 19.28 -4.29 21.48
CA GLY A 75 18.37 -3.56 20.61
C GLY A 75 18.73 -3.84 19.16
N VAL A 76 17.71 -4.06 18.33
CA VAL A 76 17.85 -3.98 16.89
C VAL A 76 17.22 -2.65 16.49
N GLU A 77 17.98 -1.78 15.83
CA GLU A 77 17.38 -0.62 15.19
C GLU A 77 16.53 -1.13 14.04
N SER A 78 15.21 -1.14 14.24
CA SER A 78 14.25 -1.50 13.21
C SER A 78 13.35 -0.31 12.91
N LYS A 79 13.08 -0.10 11.63
CA LYS A 79 12.02 0.80 11.20
C LYS A 79 10.68 0.25 11.69
N ARG A 80 9.75 1.12 12.10
CA ARG A 80 8.41 0.70 12.49
C ARG A 80 7.48 0.75 11.28
N PHE A 81 6.78 -0.35 11.06
CA PHE A 81 5.77 -0.49 10.02
C PHE A 81 4.40 -0.56 10.65
N ILE A 82 3.51 0.32 10.21
CA ILE A 82 2.13 0.39 10.68
C ILE A 82 1.26 0.14 9.46
N GLU A 83 0.69 -1.06 9.35
CA GLU A 83 -0.29 -1.36 8.30
C GLU A 83 -1.51 -0.46 8.43
N LEU A 84 -1.98 0.06 7.29
CA LEU A 84 -3.21 0.82 7.24
C LEU A 84 -4.44 -0.11 7.40
N PRO A 85 -5.57 0.41 7.92
CA PRO A 85 -6.78 -0.38 8.08
C PRO A 85 -7.35 -0.88 6.75
N ILE A 86 -7.11 -0.13 5.66
CA ILE A 86 -7.47 -0.50 4.30
C ILE A 86 -6.22 -0.94 3.53
N GLN A 87 -6.34 -2.03 2.77
CA GLN A 87 -5.24 -2.59 1.98
C GLN A 87 -5.61 -2.65 0.49
N PRO A 88 -4.64 -2.66 -0.44
CA PRO A 88 -4.91 -2.73 -1.88
C PRO A 88 -5.75 -3.97 -2.28
N THR A 89 -5.54 -5.06 -1.56
CA THR A 89 -6.21 -6.36 -1.77
C THR A 89 -7.38 -6.59 -0.80
N SER A 90 -7.86 -5.55 -0.12
CA SER A 90 -9.09 -5.61 0.67
C SER A 90 -10.28 -5.86 -0.25
N LYS A 91 -11.06 -6.89 0.05
CA LYS A 91 -12.26 -7.27 -0.72
C LYS A 91 -13.46 -6.45 -0.31
N LEU A 92 -14.35 -6.18 -1.26
CA LEU A 92 -15.68 -5.71 -0.97
C LEU A 92 -16.48 -6.79 -0.22
N SER A 93 -17.20 -6.36 0.81
CA SER A 93 -18.09 -7.19 1.63
C SER A 93 -19.34 -6.40 1.99
N THR A 94 -20.34 -7.09 2.53
CA THR A 94 -21.46 -6.45 3.21
C THR A 94 -21.10 -6.20 4.68
N SER A 95 -21.42 -5.00 5.15
CA SER A 95 -21.36 -4.60 6.56
C SER A 95 -22.50 -5.27 7.34
N ARG A 96 -22.46 -5.16 8.68
CA ARG A 96 -23.55 -5.65 9.55
C ARG A 96 -24.89 -4.96 9.29
N LEU A 97 -24.87 -3.78 8.68
CA LEU A 97 -26.07 -3.02 8.31
C LEU A 97 -26.55 -3.35 6.89
N GLY A 98 -25.91 -4.29 6.20
CA GLY A 98 -26.22 -4.66 4.82
C GLY A 98 -25.54 -3.78 3.77
N MET A 99 -24.93 -2.65 4.17
CA MET A 99 -24.24 -1.74 3.25
C MET A 99 -22.93 -2.32 2.74
N GLY A 100 -22.60 -2.12 1.47
CA GLY A 100 -21.29 -2.46 0.92
C GLY A 100 -20.16 -1.67 1.60
N THR A 101 -19.07 -2.35 1.96
CA THR A 101 -17.88 -1.77 2.60
C THR A 101 -16.64 -2.59 2.25
N LEU A 102 -15.47 -1.97 2.27
CA LEU A 102 -14.20 -2.69 2.08
C LEU A 102 -13.71 -3.30 3.39
N CYS A 103 -13.46 -4.61 3.38
CA CYS A 103 -12.99 -5.33 4.57
C CYS A 103 -11.49 -5.20 4.80
N SER A 104 -11.13 -5.00 6.06
CA SER A 104 -9.81 -5.36 6.60
C SER A 104 -9.88 -6.81 7.10
N PRO A 105 -8.93 -7.72 6.79
CA PRO A 105 -7.58 -7.49 6.28
C PRO A 105 -7.38 -7.76 4.77
N ALA A 106 -6.14 -7.55 4.30
CA ALA A 106 -5.67 -7.92 2.96
C ALA A 106 -6.02 -9.38 2.62
N SER A 107 -6.57 -9.61 1.43
CA SER A 107 -6.88 -10.96 0.95
C SER A 107 -5.82 -11.55 0.02
N GLY A 108 -4.77 -10.78 -0.29
CA GLY A 108 -3.75 -11.18 -1.25
C GLY A 108 -4.26 -11.29 -2.69
N TYR A 109 -3.46 -11.96 -3.53
CA TYR A 109 -3.65 -12.00 -4.98
C TYR A 109 -4.33 -13.27 -5.51
N GLU A 110 -4.93 -14.08 -4.63
CA GLU A 110 -5.63 -15.31 -5.01
C GLU A 110 -7.10 -15.27 -4.53
N PRO A 111 -8.10 -15.13 -5.43
CA PRO A 111 -7.97 -15.09 -6.90
C PRO A 111 -7.38 -13.77 -7.45
N GLY A 112 -7.34 -12.69 -6.67
CA GLY A 112 -6.75 -11.40 -7.06
C GLY A 112 -7.76 -10.41 -7.65
N PRO A 113 -7.31 -9.22 -8.09
CA PRO A 113 -8.20 -8.15 -8.54
C PRO A 113 -9.06 -8.46 -9.77
N VAL A 114 -10.23 -7.82 -9.86
CA VAL A 114 -11.10 -7.88 -11.05
C VAL A 114 -10.41 -7.28 -12.24
N VAL A 115 -9.66 -6.18 -12.09
CA VAL A 115 -8.95 -5.49 -13.18
C VAL A 115 -7.91 -6.37 -13.88
N PHE A 116 -7.40 -7.41 -13.19
CA PHE A 116 -6.51 -8.43 -13.78
C PHE A 116 -7.28 -9.59 -14.45
N GLY A 117 -8.62 -9.55 -14.41
CA GLY A 117 -9.49 -10.59 -14.93
C GLY A 117 -9.36 -11.92 -14.22
N ARG A 118 -9.10 -11.90 -12.90
CA ARG A 118 -8.89 -13.09 -12.09
C ARG A 118 -10.04 -13.39 -11.11
N SER A 119 -10.74 -12.37 -10.63
CA SER A 119 -11.84 -12.50 -9.67
C SER A 119 -13.16 -11.92 -10.21
N LEU A 120 -14.24 -12.25 -9.52
CA LEU A 120 -15.57 -11.65 -9.65
C LEU A 120 -15.85 -10.62 -8.55
N TYR A 121 -15.07 -10.62 -7.48
CA TYR A 121 -15.25 -9.74 -6.32
C TYR A 121 -14.29 -8.55 -6.42
N PRO A 122 -14.81 -7.30 -6.51
CA PRO A 122 -14.00 -6.10 -6.51
C PRO A 122 -13.16 -5.96 -5.23
N MET A 123 -11.95 -5.44 -5.41
CA MET A 123 -11.00 -5.08 -4.35
C MET A 123 -10.73 -3.58 -4.36
N THR A 124 -10.07 -3.06 -3.32
CA THR A 124 -9.64 -1.65 -3.23
C THR A 124 -8.92 -1.17 -4.49
N ILE A 125 -7.96 -1.95 -5.01
CA ILE A 125 -7.25 -1.66 -6.27
C ILE A 125 -8.18 -1.51 -7.49
N ASP A 126 -9.30 -2.24 -7.54
CA ASP A 126 -10.27 -2.14 -8.63
C ASP A 126 -11.02 -0.80 -8.54
N VAL A 127 -11.41 -0.39 -7.32
CA VAL A 127 -12.06 0.90 -7.05
C VAL A 127 -11.12 2.05 -7.40
N ILE A 128 -9.86 1.98 -6.96
CA ILE A 128 -8.86 3.01 -7.24
C ILE A 128 -8.64 3.14 -8.75
N GLN A 129 -8.47 2.03 -9.48
CA GLN A 129 -8.30 2.10 -10.93
C GLN A 129 -9.54 2.60 -11.66
N HIS A 130 -10.73 2.24 -11.18
CA HIS A 130 -11.97 2.72 -11.80
C HIS A 130 -12.11 4.24 -11.66
N VAL A 131 -11.78 4.82 -10.50
CA VAL A 131 -11.94 6.27 -10.25
C VAL A 131 -10.76 7.08 -10.76
N CYS A 132 -9.53 6.64 -10.48
CA CYS A 132 -8.31 7.38 -10.83
C CYS A 132 -7.78 7.05 -12.23
N GLY A 133 -8.35 6.07 -12.92
CA GLY A 133 -7.86 5.56 -14.19
C GLY A 133 -6.66 4.63 -14.04
N ASP A 134 -5.84 4.56 -15.10
CA ASP A 134 -4.71 3.66 -15.16
C ASP A 134 -3.52 4.15 -14.34
N VAL A 135 -3.48 3.71 -13.08
CA VAL A 135 -2.51 4.12 -12.06
C VAL A 135 -1.49 3.04 -11.73
N LEU A 136 -1.56 1.88 -12.40
CA LEU A 136 -0.61 0.80 -12.15
C LEU A 136 0.73 1.06 -12.83
N PRO A 137 1.84 0.76 -12.16
CA PRO A 137 3.15 0.83 -12.78
C PRO A 137 3.34 -0.32 -13.76
N ASP A 138 4.21 -0.11 -14.74
CA ASP A 138 4.77 -1.19 -15.53
C ASP A 138 5.68 -2.07 -14.63
N PRO A 139 5.67 -3.41 -14.76
CA PRO A 139 4.96 -4.23 -15.76
C PRO A 139 3.55 -4.65 -15.33
N VAL A 140 3.07 -4.31 -14.12
CA VAL A 140 1.78 -4.78 -13.58
C VAL A 140 0.62 -4.33 -14.45
N LYS A 141 0.74 -3.14 -15.05
CA LYS A 141 -0.19 -2.62 -16.05
C LYS A 141 -0.45 -3.60 -17.21
N SER A 142 0.53 -4.42 -17.62
CA SER A 142 0.33 -5.44 -18.67
C SER A 142 -0.64 -6.57 -18.27
N LEU A 143 -0.91 -6.73 -16.97
CA LEU A 143 -1.89 -7.68 -16.44
C LEU A 143 -3.30 -7.11 -16.45
N SER A 144 -3.47 -5.78 -16.59
CA SER A 144 -4.78 -5.16 -16.66
C SER A 144 -5.48 -5.56 -17.96
N LYS A 145 -6.76 -5.90 -17.86
CA LYS A 145 -7.57 -6.22 -19.03
C LYS A 145 -8.40 -5.01 -19.41
N PRO A 146 -8.41 -4.62 -20.70
CA PRO A 146 -9.36 -3.62 -21.20
C PRO A 146 -10.80 -4.02 -20.85
N SER A 147 -11.65 -3.02 -20.62
CA SER A 147 -13.10 -3.22 -20.45
C SER A 147 -13.55 -4.00 -19.20
N MET A 148 -12.74 -3.99 -18.13
CA MET A 148 -13.14 -4.57 -16.84
C MET A 148 -14.02 -3.66 -16.00
N GLU A 149 -14.17 -2.38 -16.37
CA GLU A 149 -15.03 -1.40 -15.70
C GLU A 149 -16.44 -1.93 -15.46
N ARG A 150 -17.09 -2.48 -16.50
CA ARG A 150 -18.44 -3.04 -16.38
C ARG A 150 -18.54 -4.15 -15.34
N LYS A 151 -17.51 -4.99 -15.20
CA LYS A 151 -17.49 -6.07 -14.20
C LYS A 151 -17.25 -5.54 -12.79
N ILE A 152 -16.47 -4.46 -12.67
CA ILE A 152 -16.31 -3.75 -11.40
C ILE A 152 -17.66 -3.14 -11.00
N ASP A 153 -18.35 -2.45 -11.92
CA ASP A 153 -19.67 -1.87 -11.69
C ASP A 153 -20.71 -2.92 -11.28
N GLU A 154 -20.80 -4.04 -12.00
CA GLU A 154 -21.70 -5.14 -11.70
C GLU A 154 -21.36 -5.79 -10.36
N GLY A 155 -20.06 -5.97 -10.10
CA GLY A 155 -19.54 -6.49 -8.84
C GLY A 155 -19.92 -5.60 -7.66
N VAL A 156 -19.67 -4.29 -7.75
CA VAL A 156 -20.01 -3.30 -6.72
C VAL A 156 -21.52 -3.23 -6.51
N ALA A 157 -22.31 -3.11 -7.59
CA ALA A 157 -23.76 -3.01 -7.51
C ALA A 157 -24.42 -4.21 -6.80
N SER A 158 -23.81 -5.39 -6.88
CA SER A 158 -24.32 -6.57 -6.17
C SER A 158 -24.31 -6.42 -4.64
N PHE A 159 -23.49 -5.52 -4.08
CA PHE A 159 -23.38 -5.22 -2.65
C PHE A 159 -24.22 -4.00 -2.20
N PHE A 160 -24.75 -3.20 -3.15
CA PHE A 160 -25.44 -1.92 -2.87
C PHE A 160 -26.88 -1.87 -3.42
N GLN A 161 -27.53 -3.02 -3.61
CA GLN A 161 -28.76 -3.19 -4.42
C GLN A 161 -29.93 -2.24 -4.10
N HIS A 162 -29.94 -1.57 -2.95
CA HIS A 162 -31.03 -0.68 -2.51
C HIS A 162 -30.58 0.70 -2.02
N GLU A 163 -29.29 1.02 -2.05
CA GLU A 163 -28.76 2.25 -1.42
C GLU A 163 -28.53 3.39 -2.40
N PHE A 164 -28.19 3.05 -3.65
CA PHE A 164 -27.83 4.03 -4.67
C PHE A 164 -28.56 3.73 -5.97
N ASN A 165 -28.97 4.79 -6.67
CA ASN A 165 -29.63 4.68 -7.97
C ASN A 165 -28.63 4.64 -9.13
N ASP A 166 -27.41 5.14 -8.93
CA ASP A 166 -26.33 5.15 -9.91
C ASP A 166 -25.14 4.29 -9.44
N ARG A 167 -24.61 3.46 -10.33
CA ARG A 167 -23.42 2.63 -10.07
C ARG A 167 -22.17 3.48 -9.86
N LYS A 168 -22.06 4.62 -10.54
CA LYS A 168 -20.93 5.54 -10.36
C LYS A 168 -20.89 6.12 -8.96
N GLU A 169 -22.06 6.42 -8.39
CA GLU A 169 -22.16 6.88 -7.00
C GLU A 169 -21.69 5.81 -6.02
N GLN A 170 -21.98 4.53 -6.28
CA GLN A 170 -21.53 3.42 -5.43
C GLN A 170 -20.00 3.27 -5.44
N VAL A 171 -19.38 3.33 -6.63
CA VAL A 171 -17.92 3.24 -6.74
C VAL A 171 -17.26 4.46 -6.11
N GLN A 172 -17.81 5.67 -6.31
CA GLN A 172 -17.32 6.88 -5.67
C GLN A 172 -17.46 6.80 -4.14
N PHE A 173 -18.56 6.26 -3.62
CA PHE A 173 -18.74 6.06 -2.19
C PHE A 173 -17.63 5.18 -1.59
N LEU A 174 -17.31 4.06 -2.24
CA LEU A 174 -16.20 3.20 -1.82
C LEU A 174 -14.84 3.91 -1.92
N PHE A 175 -14.64 4.74 -2.94
CA PHE A 175 -13.43 5.55 -3.06
C PHE A 175 -13.29 6.54 -1.90
N GLU A 176 -14.36 7.26 -1.55
CA GLU A 176 -14.37 8.14 -0.38
C GLU A 176 -14.12 7.38 0.92
N GLU A 177 -14.61 6.15 1.04
CA GLU A 177 -14.31 5.27 2.18
C GLU A 177 -12.81 4.96 2.28
N ILE A 178 -12.15 4.62 1.17
CA ILE A 178 -10.69 4.40 1.11
C ILE A 178 -9.94 5.65 1.57
N ILE A 179 -10.27 6.82 1.01
CA ILE A 179 -9.63 8.09 1.35
C ILE A 179 -9.86 8.44 2.82
N SER A 180 -11.07 8.20 3.34
CA SER A 180 -11.42 8.46 4.74
C SER A 180 -10.62 7.57 5.69
N GLN A 181 -10.49 6.27 5.40
CA GLN A 181 -9.71 5.34 6.23
C GLN A 181 -8.22 5.70 6.27
N ILE A 182 -7.63 6.05 5.11
CA ILE A 182 -6.23 6.50 5.04
C ILE A 182 -6.05 7.80 5.81
N SER A 183 -6.89 8.81 5.54
CA SER A 183 -6.81 10.13 6.19
C SER A 183 -6.95 10.03 7.70
N PHE A 184 -7.86 9.18 8.19
CA PHE A 184 -8.04 8.94 9.61
C PHE A 184 -6.82 8.28 10.28
N ALA A 185 -6.15 7.36 9.59
CA ALA A 185 -4.90 6.78 10.07
C ALA A 185 -3.79 7.85 10.19
N LEU A 186 -3.69 8.75 9.20
CA LEU A 186 -2.73 9.86 9.23
C LEU A 186 -3.02 10.86 10.35
N LEU A 187 -4.28 11.21 10.60
CA LEU A 187 -4.67 12.13 11.67
C LEU A 187 -4.40 11.58 13.08
N LYS A 188 -4.45 10.25 13.23
CA LYS A 188 -4.13 9.57 14.50
C LYS A 188 -2.65 9.39 14.73
N HIS A 189 -1.85 9.52 13.69
CA HIS A 189 -0.42 9.29 13.75
C HIS A 189 0.29 10.50 14.40
N PRO A 190 1.35 10.30 15.20
CA PRO A 190 2.04 11.39 15.87
C PRO A 190 2.83 12.32 14.92
N SER A 191 3.26 11.81 13.76
CA SER A 191 3.90 12.64 12.73
C SER A 191 2.90 13.58 12.08
N SER A 192 3.29 14.84 11.89
CA SER A 192 2.53 15.82 11.11
C SER A 192 3.07 15.98 9.68
N LYS A 193 4.13 15.27 9.31
CA LYS A 193 4.74 15.34 7.97
C LYS A 193 4.88 13.93 7.38
N PHE A 194 4.35 13.75 6.18
CA PHE A 194 4.38 12.49 5.45
C PHE A 194 4.99 12.66 4.07
N THR A 195 5.90 11.76 3.71
CA THR A 195 6.37 11.59 2.34
C THR A 195 5.61 10.43 1.70
N VAL A 196 4.92 10.65 0.58
CA VAL A 196 4.15 9.60 -0.09
C VAL A 196 5.02 8.89 -1.11
N LYS A 197 4.99 7.55 -1.05
CA LYS A 197 5.67 6.64 -1.98
C LYS A 197 4.72 5.54 -2.43
N GLY A 198 5.14 4.78 -3.44
CA GLY A 198 4.41 3.62 -3.95
C GLY A 198 3.49 3.93 -5.14
N ALA A 199 3.02 2.86 -5.79
CA ALA A 199 2.26 2.89 -7.04
C ALA A 199 1.06 3.83 -7.03
N PHE A 200 0.27 3.81 -5.95
CA PHE A 200 -0.95 4.62 -5.85
C PHE A 200 -0.71 5.98 -5.21
N GLY A 201 0.53 6.29 -4.80
CA GLY A 201 0.88 7.51 -4.09
C GLY A 201 0.44 8.77 -4.84
N ARG A 202 0.83 8.89 -6.11
CA ARG A 202 0.47 10.04 -6.97
C ARG A 202 -1.02 10.15 -7.24
N ALA A 203 -1.72 9.02 -7.37
CA ALA A 203 -3.14 8.99 -7.69
C ALA A 203 -4.02 9.36 -6.49
N LEU A 204 -3.69 8.87 -5.30
CA LEU A 204 -4.49 9.07 -4.09
C LEU A 204 -4.14 10.36 -3.35
N CYS A 205 -2.90 10.86 -3.48
CA CYS A 205 -2.45 12.03 -2.72
C CYS A 205 -3.34 13.27 -2.87
N PRO A 206 -3.85 13.64 -4.07
CA PRO A 206 -4.73 14.81 -4.20
C PRO A 206 -5.99 14.71 -3.34
N ALA A 207 -6.68 13.56 -3.38
CA ALA A 207 -7.90 13.34 -2.60
C ALA A 207 -7.62 13.25 -1.09
N ILE A 208 -6.50 12.63 -0.68
CA ILE A 208 -6.07 12.62 0.72
C ILE A 208 -5.77 14.04 1.20
N GLN A 209 -5.05 14.83 0.40
CA GLN A 209 -4.69 16.21 0.75
C GLN A 209 -5.92 17.10 0.87
N GLU A 210 -6.90 16.94 -0.04
CA GLU A 210 -8.18 17.62 0.03
C GLU A 210 -8.94 17.25 1.32
N ARG A 211 -8.98 15.96 1.67
CA ARG A 211 -9.65 15.47 2.87
C ARG A 211 -8.98 15.97 4.17
N LEU A 212 -7.67 16.15 4.14
CA LEU A 212 -6.88 16.69 5.27
C LEU A 212 -6.82 18.22 5.27
N ASN A 213 -7.47 18.92 4.34
CA ASN A 213 -7.41 20.36 4.27
C ASN A 213 -7.83 21.01 5.62
N GLY A 214 -6.99 21.89 6.14
CA GLY A 214 -7.15 22.49 7.48
C GLY A 214 -6.49 21.71 8.63
N ALA A 215 -5.99 20.50 8.40
CA ALA A 215 -5.15 19.78 9.36
C ALA A 215 -3.70 20.30 9.33
N LYS A 216 -2.96 20.07 10.41
CA LYS A 216 -1.51 20.34 10.47
C LYS A 216 -0.66 19.30 9.72
N THR A 217 -1.32 18.37 9.01
CA THR A 217 -0.66 17.28 8.30
C THR A 217 -0.21 17.74 6.92
N ILE A 218 1.10 17.66 6.66
CA ILE A 218 1.73 18.00 5.39
C ILE A 218 2.06 16.72 4.65
N ILE A 219 1.65 16.64 3.38
CA ILE A 219 1.95 15.50 2.50
C ILE A 219 2.82 15.99 1.33
N GLU A 220 3.94 15.33 1.13
CA GLU A 220 4.88 15.57 0.03
C GLU A 220 5.00 14.31 -0.82
N VAL A 221 4.68 14.38 -2.10
CA VAL A 221 4.82 13.24 -3.02
C VAL A 221 6.28 13.12 -3.44
N SER A 222 6.88 11.94 -3.29
CA SER A 222 8.21 11.65 -3.81
C SER A 222 8.16 11.40 -5.32
N ASP A 223 9.18 11.85 -6.06
CA ASP A 223 9.34 11.54 -7.48
C ASP A 223 9.83 10.12 -7.76
N GLY A 224 10.25 9.38 -6.72
CA GLY A 224 10.64 7.99 -6.80
C GLY A 224 9.45 7.03 -6.73
N ILE A 225 9.47 5.98 -7.56
CA ILE A 225 8.56 4.83 -7.46
C ILE A 225 8.93 3.95 -6.23
N LEU A 226 10.14 4.17 -5.67
CA LEU A 226 10.70 3.56 -4.46
C LEU A 226 11.10 4.63 -3.44
#